data_AF-A0AAW9FNT5-F1
#
_entry.id   AF-A0AAW9FNT5-F1
#
_cell.length_a   1.000
_cell.length_b   1.000
_cell.length_c   1.000
_cell.angle_alpha   90.00
_cell.angle_beta   90.00
_cell.angle_gamma   90.00
#
_symmetry.space_group_name_H-M   'P 1'
#
loop_
_entity.id
_entity.type
_entity.pdbx_description
1 polymer ?
#
loop_
_entity_poly.entity_id
_entity_poly.type
_entity_poly.pdbx_seq_one_letter_code
_entity_poly.pdbx_strand_id
1 'polypeptide(L)'
;LVARCRETQTILPAVSTIERLCADALVAAERRIETRIAKKLDNNARERLDGLLTELLEANVSRFIWLRQFEVGNNSAAANRLLDRLEFLRGLDIDHQILTSSPPHRVARLRRQGERYFTDGLRDISSDRRWAILAVCAVEWEAAIADTVVETHDRIVGKTWREAKRLHEERIADSKATVTDTLRAFTALGASLLEARNDGVPLEMAVAKSAEWDRLEQLVATGAQLSNRLADDPLAHVGQGYHRFRRYAPRMLRCLKLKAASVAQPLIAAAKAIGEMQASPSATDSFLRPNSKWHRHLRAQDQGDNRLREVAVLFHLRDAFRSGDIWLDHSRRYGDLKQVLVPMTTAQTNSRLAVPLDPQLWLTDRRARLADGLKRLARAARDGTIPHGSIKDGTLRIDRLTADVPDSAEELILDLYRRMPPVRVTDILLEVDAALGFTEAFTHLRTGVACGDQIGLLNVLLAEGLNLGLRKMAEATNTHDYWQLSRLARWHVESEAMDQALAIVVAAQAKLPMSRFWGMGTTASSDGQFFPSARQGEAMNMVNAKYGNEPGLKAYTHVNDQFAPFASQTIPATVSEAPYILDGLLMNEAGRQV
;
A
#
# COMPACT_ATOMS: atom_id res chain seq x y z
N LEU A 1 -24.22 -4.89 36.04
CA LEU A 1 -24.61 -3.73 36.88
C LEU A 1 -25.83 -4.01 37.73
N VAL A 2 -27.00 -4.29 37.12
CA VAL A 2 -28.27 -4.53 37.85
C VAL A 2 -28.16 -5.63 38.92
N ALA A 3 -27.52 -6.76 38.59
CA ALA A 3 -27.28 -7.84 39.57
C ALA A 3 -26.44 -7.37 40.77
N ARG A 4 -25.38 -6.57 40.52
CA ARG A 4 -24.50 -6.04 41.56
C ARG A 4 -25.21 -5.02 42.45
N CYS A 5 -26.00 -4.11 41.88
CA CYS A 5 -26.81 -3.15 42.65
C CYS A 5 -27.84 -3.85 43.55
N ARG A 6 -28.44 -4.96 43.08
CA ARG A 6 -29.32 -5.80 43.91
C ARG A 6 -28.56 -6.49 45.05
N GLU A 7 -27.38 -7.05 44.77
CA GLU A 7 -26.50 -7.66 45.79
C GLU A 7 -26.09 -6.66 46.87
N THR A 8 -25.78 -5.41 46.49
CA THR A 8 -25.31 -4.38 47.43
C THR A 8 -26.44 -3.49 47.97
N GLN A 9 -27.71 -3.86 47.74
CA GLN A 9 -28.90 -3.07 48.11
C GLN A 9 -28.81 -1.58 47.71
N THR A 10 -28.18 -1.31 46.58
CA THR A 10 -27.97 0.05 46.06
C THR A 10 -29.06 0.37 45.03
N ILE A 11 -29.72 1.52 45.17
CA ILE A 11 -30.71 1.99 44.19
C ILE A 11 -30.01 2.16 42.83
N LEU A 12 -30.62 1.64 41.76
CA LEU A 12 -30.07 1.76 40.42
C LEU A 12 -29.99 3.26 40.04
N PRO A 13 -28.80 3.79 39.70
CA PRO A 13 -28.68 5.19 39.31
C PRO A 13 -29.45 5.50 38.03
N ALA A 14 -29.83 6.75 37.84
CA ALA A 14 -30.38 7.23 36.57
C ALA A 14 -29.36 7.00 35.43
N VAL A 15 -29.86 6.80 34.20
CA VAL A 15 -29.00 6.55 33.01
C VAL A 15 -27.93 7.63 32.85
N SER A 16 -28.31 8.92 33.02
CA SER A 16 -27.37 10.05 32.98
C SER A 16 -26.26 9.98 34.03
N THR A 17 -26.55 9.39 35.19
CA THR A 17 -25.53 9.15 36.24
C THR A 17 -24.58 8.03 35.83
N ILE A 18 -25.10 6.97 35.20
CA ILE A 18 -24.28 5.88 34.66
C ILE A 18 -23.36 6.41 33.56
N GLU A 19 -23.89 7.17 32.61
CA GLU A 19 -23.13 7.81 31.52
C GLU A 19 -22.00 8.69 32.06
N ARG A 20 -22.31 9.55 33.04
CA ARG A 20 -21.29 10.40 33.68
C ARG A 20 -20.21 9.58 34.37
N LEU A 21 -20.58 8.55 35.14
CA LEU A 21 -19.60 7.68 35.80
C LEU A 21 -18.73 6.92 34.78
N CYS A 22 -19.32 6.48 33.66
CA CYS A 22 -18.59 5.88 32.56
C CYS A 22 -17.62 6.88 31.92
N ALA A 23 -18.04 8.11 31.65
CA ALA A 23 -17.19 9.17 31.13
C ALA A 23 -16.04 9.51 32.09
N ASP A 24 -16.30 9.64 33.38
CA ASP A 24 -15.29 9.89 34.42
C ASP A 24 -14.27 8.74 34.49
N ALA A 25 -14.74 7.49 34.43
CA ALA A 25 -13.88 6.32 34.41
C ALA A 25 -12.98 6.28 33.16
N LEU A 26 -13.51 6.66 31.99
CA LEU A 26 -12.74 6.76 30.75
C LEU A 26 -11.66 7.84 30.84
N VAL A 27 -11.99 9.04 31.34
CA VAL A 27 -11.02 10.12 31.55
C VAL A 27 -9.95 9.71 32.56
N ALA A 28 -10.32 9.05 33.65
CA ALA A 28 -9.37 8.55 34.64
C ALA A 28 -8.45 7.46 34.05
N ALA A 29 -8.98 6.58 33.20
CA ALA A 29 -8.18 5.57 32.50
C ALA A 29 -7.18 6.21 31.53
N GLU A 30 -7.58 7.23 30.78
CA GLU A 30 -6.70 7.98 29.87
C GLU A 30 -5.56 8.66 30.63
N ARG A 31 -5.86 9.40 31.70
CA ARG A 31 -4.84 10.03 32.56
C ARG A 31 -3.85 9.02 33.13
N ARG A 32 -4.32 7.84 33.55
CA ARG A 32 -3.44 6.77 34.05
C ARG A 32 -2.45 6.27 32.99
N ILE A 33 -2.86 6.20 31.73
CA ILE A 33 -1.98 5.82 30.62
C ILE A 33 -0.95 6.92 30.37
N GLU A 34 -1.40 8.18 30.29
CA GLU A 34 -0.52 9.35 30.09
C GLU A 34 0.55 9.44 31.18
N THR A 35 0.15 9.40 32.45
CA THR A 35 1.07 9.42 33.60
C THR A 35 2.00 8.20 33.61
N ARG A 36 1.54 7.01 33.20
CA ARG A 36 2.40 5.81 33.15
C ARG A 36 3.51 5.97 32.11
N ILE A 37 3.21 6.55 30.95
CA ILE A 37 4.23 6.85 29.92
C ILE A 37 5.18 7.93 30.45
N ALA A 38 4.65 9.04 30.96
CA ALA A 38 5.45 10.15 31.48
C ALA A 38 6.40 9.75 32.63
N LYS A 39 5.97 8.83 33.51
CA LYS A 39 6.79 8.32 34.62
C LYS A 39 7.98 7.46 34.19
N LYS A 40 7.95 6.88 33.00
CA LYS A 40 9.08 6.10 32.46
C LYS A 40 10.12 6.98 31.77
N LEU A 41 9.82 8.26 31.55
CA LEU A 41 10.76 9.24 31.00
C LEU A 41 11.58 9.85 32.13
N ASP A 42 12.90 9.81 32.00
CA ASP A 42 13.81 10.55 32.87
C ASP A 42 13.76 12.06 32.54
N ASN A 43 14.42 12.87 33.38
CA ASN A 43 14.39 14.33 33.21
C ASN A 43 15.06 14.77 31.89
N ASN A 44 16.11 14.08 31.46
CA ASN A 44 16.81 14.39 30.21
C ASN A 44 15.93 14.11 28.98
N ALA A 45 15.23 12.97 28.94
CA ALA A 45 14.26 12.66 27.90
C ALA A 45 13.14 13.71 27.85
N ARG A 46 12.63 14.16 29.01
CA ARG A 46 11.59 15.21 29.07
C ARG A 46 12.09 16.54 28.49
N GLU A 47 13.30 16.96 28.84
CA GLU A 47 13.92 18.17 28.29
C GLU A 47 14.11 18.07 26.78
N ARG A 48 14.64 16.95 26.28
CA ARG A 48 14.79 16.70 24.83
C ARG A 48 13.45 16.72 24.10
N LEU A 49 12.40 16.13 24.68
CA LEU A 49 11.06 16.14 24.11
C LEU A 49 10.44 17.54 24.10
N ASP A 50 10.57 18.31 25.18
CA ASP A 50 10.10 19.69 25.23
C ASP A 50 10.89 20.59 24.25
N GLY A 51 12.18 20.29 24.03
CA GLY A 51 13.02 20.89 22.98
C GLY A 51 12.43 20.76 21.58
N LEU A 52 11.68 19.69 21.29
CA LEU A 52 11.01 19.53 20.00
C LEU A 52 9.99 20.64 19.71
N LEU A 53 9.44 21.25 20.76
CA LEU A 53 8.47 22.32 20.65
C LEU A 53 9.13 23.69 20.64
N THR A 54 10.32 23.88 21.19
CA THR A 54 10.97 25.19 21.31
C THR A 54 11.99 25.46 20.21
N GLU A 55 12.71 24.44 19.75
CA GLU A 55 13.70 24.57 18.69
C GLU A 55 13.05 24.80 17.33
N LEU A 56 13.45 25.90 16.68
CA LEU A 56 13.01 26.29 15.35
C LEU A 56 14.11 25.99 14.33
N LEU A 57 13.70 25.37 13.23
CA LEU A 57 14.51 25.18 12.04
C LEU A 57 14.39 26.39 11.09
N GLU A 58 15.19 26.37 10.02
CA GLU A 58 15.03 27.27 8.89
C GLU A 58 13.55 27.28 8.43
N ALA A 59 13.04 28.46 8.07
CA ALA A 59 11.62 28.74 7.80
C ALA A 59 10.66 28.74 9.01
N ASN A 60 11.18 28.89 10.24
CA ASN A 60 10.38 29.08 11.47
C ASN A 60 9.45 27.88 11.78
N VAL A 61 9.89 26.68 11.44
CA VAL A 61 9.17 25.41 11.69
C VAL A 61 9.79 24.73 12.91
N SER A 62 8.98 24.31 13.89
CA SER A 62 9.50 23.58 15.05
C SER A 62 10.02 22.20 14.66
N ARG A 63 10.98 21.66 15.44
CA ARG A 63 11.46 20.28 15.29
C ARG A 63 10.32 19.25 15.25
N PHE A 64 9.31 19.42 16.09
CA PHE A 64 8.13 18.55 16.12
C PHE A 64 7.37 18.54 14.78
N ILE A 65 7.13 19.72 14.19
CA ILE A 65 6.42 19.81 12.91
C ILE A 65 7.27 19.25 11.76
N TRP A 66 8.58 19.47 11.78
CA TRP A 66 9.51 18.89 10.81
C TRP A 66 9.55 17.36 10.84
N LEU A 67 9.51 16.77 12.05
CA LEU A 67 9.43 15.32 12.24
C LEU A 67 8.10 14.74 11.77
N ARG A 68 6.99 15.47 11.96
CA ARG A 68 5.67 15.06 11.46
C ARG A 68 5.61 15.03 9.93
N GLN A 69 6.36 15.90 9.26
CA GLN A 69 6.31 16.07 7.80
C GLN A 69 7.32 15.14 7.10
N PHE A 70 6.85 13.95 6.71
CA PHE A 70 7.62 13.02 5.88
C PHE A 70 6.71 12.29 4.90
N GLU A 71 7.28 11.97 3.74
CA GLU A 71 6.61 11.22 2.68
C GLU A 71 7.60 10.29 1.99
N VAL A 72 7.06 9.29 1.31
CA VAL A 72 7.87 8.32 0.57
C VAL A 72 8.52 9.00 -0.64
N GLY A 73 9.85 9.00 -0.66
CA GLY A 73 10.66 9.58 -1.72
C GLY A 73 10.83 8.68 -2.95
N ASN A 74 11.43 9.23 -4.01
CA ASN A 74 11.77 8.49 -5.24
C ASN A 74 13.23 8.67 -5.69
N ASN A 75 14.07 9.30 -4.85
CA ASN A 75 15.44 9.64 -5.18
C ASN A 75 16.33 9.69 -3.92
N SER A 76 17.66 9.71 -4.12
CA SER A 76 18.64 9.67 -3.03
C SER A 76 18.57 10.88 -2.09
N ALA A 77 18.14 12.05 -2.57
CA ALA A 77 18.00 13.24 -1.71
C ALA A 77 16.80 13.12 -0.77
N ALA A 78 15.68 12.57 -1.25
CA ALA A 78 14.54 12.24 -0.41
C ALA A 78 14.90 11.16 0.64
N ALA A 79 15.65 10.12 0.24
CA ALA A 79 16.15 9.11 1.18
C ALA A 79 17.02 9.74 2.28
N ASN A 80 17.95 10.62 1.94
CA ASN A 80 18.78 11.31 2.93
C ASN A 80 17.97 12.20 3.87
N ARG A 81 16.98 12.95 3.37
CA ARG A 81 16.08 13.76 4.22
C ARG A 81 15.29 12.92 5.23
N LEU A 82 14.92 11.69 4.87
CA LEU A 82 14.27 10.75 5.80
C LEU A 82 15.28 10.21 6.83
N LEU A 83 16.51 9.90 6.40
CA LEU A 83 17.59 9.48 7.29
C LEU A 83 17.97 10.57 8.30
N ASP A 84 17.96 11.85 7.91
CA ASP A 84 18.20 12.98 8.84
C ASP A 84 17.19 12.97 10.00
N ARG A 85 15.91 12.70 9.70
CA ARG A 85 14.85 12.61 10.71
C ARG A 85 14.99 11.35 11.59
N LEU A 86 15.27 10.22 10.96
CA LEU A 86 15.43 8.94 11.67
C LEU A 86 16.60 8.98 12.64
N GLU A 87 17.74 9.55 12.23
CA GLU A 87 18.92 9.73 13.08
C GLU A 87 18.63 10.71 14.21
N PHE A 88 17.92 11.81 13.94
CA PHE A 88 17.52 12.76 14.97
C PHE A 88 16.63 12.09 16.03
N LEU A 89 15.59 11.34 15.62
CA LEU A 89 14.70 10.62 16.53
C LEU A 89 15.47 9.61 17.39
N ARG A 90 16.43 8.89 16.81
CA ARG A 90 17.29 7.96 17.55
C ARG A 90 18.23 8.66 18.52
N GLY A 91 18.68 9.88 18.19
CA GLY A 91 19.43 10.74 19.10
C GLY A 91 18.63 11.18 20.34
N LEU A 92 17.29 11.14 20.28
CA LEU A 92 16.45 11.36 21.47
C LEU A 92 16.51 10.20 22.46
N ASP A 93 17.03 9.04 22.07
CA ASP A 93 17.25 7.86 22.92
C ASP A 93 16.02 7.50 23.80
N ILE A 94 14.85 7.50 23.16
CA ILE A 94 13.58 7.16 23.82
C ILE A 94 13.36 5.65 23.68
N ASP A 95 13.39 4.92 24.80
CA ASP A 95 13.18 3.48 24.80
C ASP A 95 11.77 3.10 24.33
N HIS A 96 11.66 2.20 23.35
CA HIS A 96 10.38 1.66 22.88
C HIS A 96 9.57 0.97 23.99
N GLN A 97 10.22 0.48 25.07
CA GLN A 97 9.56 -0.16 26.21
C GLN A 97 8.64 0.77 27.00
N ILE A 98 8.70 2.09 26.78
CA ILE A 98 7.75 3.01 27.40
C ILE A 98 6.30 2.67 27.02
N LEU A 99 6.08 2.09 25.82
CA LEU A 99 4.77 1.79 25.27
C LEU A 99 4.25 0.37 25.57
N THR A 100 5.09 -0.58 25.98
CA THR A 100 4.72 -2.02 26.10
C THR A 100 3.55 -2.28 27.05
N SER A 101 3.37 -1.44 28.08
CA SER A 101 2.30 -1.55 29.08
C SER A 101 1.01 -0.82 28.70
N SER A 102 0.95 -0.26 27.49
CA SER A 102 -0.15 0.57 26.99
C SER A 102 -0.88 -0.16 25.86
N PRO A 103 -2.22 -0.18 25.86
CA PRO A 103 -2.97 -0.81 24.78
C PRO A 103 -2.66 -0.16 23.41
N PRO A 104 -2.44 -0.94 22.32
CA PRO A 104 -2.05 -0.40 21.01
C PRO A 104 -3.00 0.66 20.46
N HIS A 105 -4.32 0.48 20.63
CA HIS A 105 -5.33 1.45 20.18
C HIS A 105 -5.20 2.81 20.90
N ARG A 106 -4.72 2.82 22.15
CA ARG A 106 -4.48 4.07 22.92
C ARG A 106 -3.21 4.77 22.48
N VAL A 107 -2.16 4.02 22.18
CA VAL A 107 -0.93 4.55 21.57
C VAL A 107 -1.26 5.20 20.22
N ALA A 108 -2.01 4.50 19.35
CA ALA A 108 -2.44 5.04 18.07
C ALA A 108 -3.27 6.33 18.22
N ARG A 109 -4.16 6.40 19.22
CA ARG A 109 -4.95 7.61 19.52
C ARG A 109 -4.08 8.78 20.01
N LEU A 110 -3.08 8.54 20.86
CA LEU A 110 -2.14 9.58 21.31
C LEU A 110 -1.28 10.10 20.15
N ARG A 111 -0.80 9.21 19.26
CA ARG A 111 -0.11 9.61 18.03
C ARG A 111 -0.97 10.53 17.18
N ARG A 112 -2.23 10.12 16.91
CA ARG A 112 -3.20 10.92 16.14
C ARG A 112 -3.45 12.30 16.76
N GLN A 113 -3.50 12.38 18.09
CA GLN A 113 -3.63 13.67 18.79
C GLN A 113 -2.42 14.56 18.52
N GLY A 114 -1.20 14.04 18.67
CA GLY A 114 0.03 14.77 18.37
C GLY A 114 0.11 15.24 16.91
N GLU A 115 -0.36 14.43 15.97
CA GLU A 115 -0.42 14.80 14.55
C GLU A 115 -1.40 15.93 14.24
N ARG A 116 -2.44 16.12 15.06
CA ARG A 116 -3.45 17.17 14.91
C ARG A 116 -3.09 18.47 15.62
N TYR A 117 -2.30 18.42 16.68
CA TYR A 117 -1.84 19.63 17.35
C TYR A 117 -0.78 20.38 16.53
N PHE A 118 -0.74 21.70 16.72
CA PHE A 118 0.43 22.53 16.41
C PHE A 118 1.27 22.72 17.66
N THR A 119 2.47 23.23 17.48
CA THR A 119 3.44 23.49 18.56
C THR A 119 2.82 24.23 19.75
N ASP A 120 2.12 25.34 19.50
CA ASP A 120 1.53 26.15 20.58
C ASP A 120 0.41 25.38 21.30
N GLY A 121 -0.42 24.67 20.54
CA GLY A 121 -1.46 23.81 21.11
C GLY A 121 -0.92 22.66 21.96
N LEU A 122 0.31 22.18 21.73
CA LEU A 122 0.98 21.20 22.60
C LEU A 122 1.62 21.86 23.84
N ARG A 123 2.14 23.08 23.71
CA ARG A 123 2.74 23.83 24.83
C ARG A 123 1.71 24.11 25.93
N ASP A 124 0.46 24.36 25.55
CA ASP A 124 -0.67 24.63 26.46
C ASP A 124 -1.18 23.39 27.22
N ILE A 125 -0.69 22.19 26.90
CA ILE A 125 -1.12 20.94 27.54
C ILE A 125 -0.33 20.70 28.83
N SER A 126 -1.00 20.15 29.84
CA SER A 126 -0.39 19.69 31.09
C SER A 126 0.81 18.76 30.85
N SER A 127 1.84 18.86 31.69
CA SER A 127 3.14 18.20 31.50
C SER A 127 3.07 16.69 31.20
N ASP A 128 2.40 15.88 32.03
CA ASP A 128 2.32 14.41 31.83
C ASP A 128 1.73 14.04 30.47
N ARG A 129 0.63 14.70 30.09
CA ARG A 129 -0.05 14.46 28.83
C ARG A 129 0.79 14.92 27.64
N ARG A 130 1.41 16.10 27.75
CA ARG A 130 2.33 16.64 26.73
C ARG A 130 3.46 15.66 26.48
N TRP A 131 4.16 15.22 27.53
CA TRP A 131 5.25 14.25 27.42
C TRP A 131 4.78 12.89 26.89
N ALA A 132 3.60 12.41 27.29
CA ALA A 132 3.05 11.17 26.75
C ALA A 132 2.77 11.26 25.24
N ILE A 133 2.19 12.37 24.76
CA ILE A 133 1.95 12.59 23.33
C ILE A 133 3.28 12.69 22.58
N LEU A 134 4.22 13.50 23.06
CA LEU A 134 5.53 13.69 22.42
C LEU A 134 6.33 12.38 22.33
N ALA A 135 6.37 11.60 23.42
CA ALA A 135 7.09 10.34 23.46
C ALA A 135 6.45 9.28 22.55
N VAL A 136 5.11 9.20 22.53
CA VAL A 136 4.38 8.33 21.59
C VAL A 136 4.68 8.73 20.14
N CYS A 137 4.60 10.03 19.81
CA CYS A 137 4.93 10.52 18.47
C CYS A 137 6.37 10.21 18.08
N ALA A 138 7.35 10.43 18.97
CA ALA A 138 8.75 10.15 18.68
C ALA A 138 8.98 8.66 18.35
N VAL A 139 8.47 7.75 19.18
CA VAL A 139 8.61 6.30 18.99
C VAL A 139 7.89 5.83 17.72
N GLU A 140 6.65 6.29 17.51
CA GLU A 140 5.83 5.87 16.37
C GLU A 140 6.34 6.44 15.04
N TRP A 141 6.85 7.68 15.05
CA TRP A 141 7.45 8.30 13.87
C TRP A 141 8.81 7.69 13.56
N GLU A 142 9.58 7.22 14.55
CA GLU A 142 10.83 6.49 14.27
C GLU A 142 10.52 5.24 13.43
N ALA A 143 9.53 4.44 13.86
CA ALA A 143 9.09 3.26 13.13
C ALA A 143 8.53 3.61 11.75
N ALA A 144 7.65 4.62 11.66
CA ALA A 144 7.03 5.04 10.40
C ALA A 144 8.04 5.62 9.39
N ILE A 145 9.02 6.39 9.85
CA ILE A 145 10.09 6.93 8.99
C ILE A 145 11.02 5.80 8.55
N ALA A 146 11.35 4.85 9.42
CA ALA A 146 12.14 3.68 9.02
C ALA A 146 11.44 2.87 7.92
N ASP A 147 10.12 2.67 8.04
CA ASP A 147 9.29 2.06 6.99
C ASP A 147 9.31 2.88 5.69
N THR A 148 9.20 4.20 5.81
CA THR A 148 9.26 5.13 4.67
C THR A 148 10.62 5.13 3.98
N VAL A 149 11.72 4.93 4.72
CA VAL A 149 13.08 4.76 4.15
C VAL A 149 13.15 3.48 3.32
N VAL A 150 12.61 2.36 3.82
CA VAL A 150 12.56 1.08 3.08
C VAL A 150 11.69 1.22 1.83
N GLU A 151 10.53 1.87 1.91
CA GLU A 151 9.69 2.11 0.73
C GLU A 151 10.35 3.05 -0.28
N THR A 152 11.08 4.08 0.19
CA THR A 152 11.86 4.96 -0.68
C THR A 152 12.95 4.18 -1.41
N HIS A 153 13.62 3.26 -0.71
CA HIS A 153 14.59 2.35 -1.33
C HIS A 153 13.93 1.44 -2.38
N ASP A 154 12.76 0.86 -2.08
CA ASP A 154 11.96 0.07 -3.03
C ASP A 154 11.65 0.85 -4.32
N ARG A 155 11.21 2.12 -4.18
CA ARG A 155 10.92 3.01 -5.32
C ARG A 155 12.17 3.34 -6.13
N ILE A 156 13.31 3.57 -5.48
CA ILE A 156 14.59 3.83 -6.15
C ILE A 156 15.05 2.60 -6.95
N VAL A 157 15.00 1.40 -6.37
CA VAL A 157 15.33 0.15 -7.07
C VAL A 157 14.38 -0.08 -8.26
N GLY A 158 13.07 0.09 -8.05
CA GLY A 158 12.08 -0.03 -9.12
C GLY A 158 12.26 1.00 -10.24
N LYS A 159 12.73 2.22 -9.94
CA LYS A 159 13.09 3.22 -10.95
C LYS A 159 14.33 2.78 -11.73
N THR A 160 15.38 2.34 -11.05
CA THR A 160 16.61 1.82 -11.69
C THR A 160 16.32 0.65 -12.62
N TRP A 161 15.44 -0.28 -12.22
CA TRP A 161 15.01 -1.39 -13.07
C TRP A 161 14.26 -0.91 -14.33
N ARG A 162 13.32 0.04 -14.19
CA ARG A 162 12.59 0.58 -15.33
C ARG A 162 13.49 1.33 -16.31
N GLU A 163 14.46 2.10 -15.80
CA GLU A 163 15.46 2.78 -16.63
C GLU A 163 16.31 1.76 -17.40
N ALA A 164 16.78 0.69 -16.74
CA ALA A 164 17.53 -0.38 -17.36
C ALA A 164 16.72 -1.14 -18.42
N LYS A 165 15.44 -1.44 -18.13
CA LYS A 165 14.51 -2.08 -19.06
C LYS A 165 14.26 -1.21 -20.29
N ARG A 166 14.01 0.10 -20.09
CA ARG A 166 13.80 1.05 -21.18
C ARG A 166 15.02 1.13 -22.09
N LEU A 167 16.22 1.24 -21.51
CA LEU A 167 17.47 1.25 -22.29
C LEU A 167 17.66 -0.04 -23.09
N HIS A 168 17.30 -1.18 -22.51
CA HIS A 168 17.34 -2.47 -23.21
C HIS A 168 16.34 -2.51 -24.37
N GLU A 169 15.09 -2.10 -24.14
CA GLU A 169 14.04 -2.04 -25.16
C GLU A 169 14.40 -1.06 -26.29
N GLU A 170 14.97 0.10 -25.97
CA GLU A 170 15.50 1.07 -26.94
C GLU A 170 16.62 0.46 -27.79
N ARG A 171 17.61 -0.21 -27.17
CA ARG A 171 18.69 -0.89 -27.91
C ARG A 171 18.19 -1.98 -28.84
N ILE A 172 17.19 -2.76 -28.41
CA ILE A 172 16.56 -3.77 -29.27
C ILE A 172 15.83 -3.09 -30.42
N ALA A 173 15.09 -2.02 -30.15
CA ALA A 173 14.36 -1.27 -31.17
C ALA A 173 15.31 -0.68 -32.23
N ASP A 174 16.40 -0.04 -31.82
CA ASP A 174 17.42 0.53 -32.70
C ASP A 174 18.10 -0.55 -33.56
N SER A 175 18.22 -1.77 -33.03
CA SER A 175 18.81 -2.89 -33.76
C SER A 175 17.86 -3.52 -34.80
N LYS A 176 16.55 -3.20 -34.80
CA LYS A 176 15.56 -3.86 -35.68
C LYS A 176 15.86 -3.73 -37.17
N ALA A 177 16.27 -2.54 -37.61
CA ALA A 177 16.61 -2.30 -39.01
C ALA A 177 17.82 -3.17 -39.41
N THR A 178 18.90 -3.09 -38.62
CA THR A 178 20.12 -3.88 -38.85
C THR A 178 19.86 -5.38 -38.79
N VAL A 179 19.01 -5.86 -37.89
CA VAL A 179 18.58 -7.28 -37.82
C VAL A 179 17.84 -7.68 -39.09
N THR A 180 16.90 -6.86 -39.55
CA THR A 180 16.12 -7.15 -40.76
C THR A 180 17.02 -7.20 -41.99
N ASP A 181 17.95 -6.24 -42.12
CA ASP A 181 18.88 -6.19 -43.24
C ASP A 181 19.89 -7.34 -43.22
N THR A 182 20.39 -7.70 -42.04
CA THR A 182 21.30 -8.85 -41.86
C THR A 182 20.59 -10.16 -42.19
N LEU A 183 19.34 -10.36 -41.73
CA LEU A 183 18.54 -11.54 -42.07
C LEU A 183 18.22 -11.62 -43.57
N ARG A 184 17.91 -10.48 -44.22
CA ARG A 184 17.72 -10.42 -45.67
C ARG A 184 19.00 -10.79 -46.41
N ALA A 185 20.15 -10.28 -45.98
CA ALA A 185 21.44 -10.61 -46.58
C ALA A 185 21.79 -12.09 -46.44
N PHE A 186 21.56 -12.70 -45.27
CA PHE A 186 21.72 -14.15 -45.09
C PHE A 186 20.73 -14.97 -45.93
N THR A 187 19.48 -14.50 -46.07
CA THR A 187 18.47 -15.17 -46.92
C THR A 187 18.87 -15.12 -48.39
N ALA A 188 19.34 -13.97 -48.87
CA ALA A 188 19.82 -13.81 -50.25
C ALA A 188 21.03 -14.70 -50.53
N LEU A 189 22.02 -14.72 -49.61
CA LEU A 189 23.18 -15.61 -49.71
C LEU A 189 22.75 -17.09 -49.70
N GLY A 190 21.83 -17.47 -48.81
CA GLY A 190 21.28 -18.83 -48.77
C GLY A 190 20.55 -19.22 -50.06
N ALA A 191 19.78 -18.30 -50.65
CA ALA A 191 19.11 -18.54 -51.93
C ALA A 191 20.11 -18.74 -53.08
N SER A 192 21.14 -17.90 -53.18
CA SER A 192 22.19 -18.04 -54.20
C SER A 192 22.99 -19.35 -54.06
N LEU A 193 23.24 -19.81 -52.82
CA LEU A 193 23.89 -21.11 -52.58
C LEU A 193 23.00 -22.29 -52.97
N LEU A 194 21.69 -22.21 -52.71
CA LEU A 194 20.72 -23.25 -53.10
C LEU A 194 20.55 -23.33 -54.62
N GLU A 195 20.49 -22.18 -55.31
CA GLU A 195 20.42 -22.10 -56.77
C GLU A 195 21.67 -22.70 -57.43
N ALA A 196 22.86 -22.29 -56.98
CA ALA A 196 24.12 -22.85 -57.48
C ALA A 196 24.24 -24.37 -57.26
N ARG A 197 23.75 -24.87 -56.13
CA ARG A 197 23.69 -26.32 -55.85
C ARG A 197 22.75 -27.05 -56.81
N ASN A 198 21.60 -26.47 -57.12
CA ASN A 198 20.61 -27.07 -58.02
C ASN A 198 21.11 -27.07 -59.48
N ASP A 199 21.87 -26.05 -59.88
CA ASP A 199 22.41 -25.89 -61.23
C ASP A 199 23.77 -26.58 -61.44
N GLY A 200 24.29 -27.27 -60.42
CA GLY A 200 25.59 -27.97 -60.49
C GLY A 200 26.81 -27.04 -60.57
N VAL A 201 26.65 -25.77 -60.20
CA VAL A 201 27.72 -24.76 -60.20
C VAL A 201 28.56 -24.90 -58.92
N PRO A 202 29.91 -24.82 -59.00
CA PRO A 202 30.76 -24.80 -57.81
C PRO A 202 30.35 -23.69 -56.84
N LEU A 203 30.08 -24.05 -55.57
CA LEU A 203 29.62 -23.11 -54.53
C LEU A 203 30.58 -21.93 -54.33
N GLU A 204 31.87 -22.14 -54.57
CA GLU A 204 32.91 -21.09 -54.52
C GLU A 204 32.63 -19.96 -55.51
N MET A 205 32.11 -20.26 -56.71
CA MET A 205 31.74 -19.24 -57.69
C MET A 205 30.45 -18.49 -57.30
N ALA A 206 29.55 -19.13 -56.56
CA ALA A 206 28.31 -18.54 -56.08
C ALA A 206 28.54 -17.58 -54.90
N VAL A 207 29.47 -17.92 -53.99
CA VAL A 207 29.96 -17.01 -52.95
C VAL A 207 30.69 -15.84 -53.60
N ALA A 208 31.64 -16.08 -54.51
CA ALA A 208 32.37 -15.00 -55.19
C ALA A 208 31.48 -14.05 -56.02
N LYS A 209 30.34 -14.52 -56.56
CA LYS A 209 29.37 -13.68 -57.28
C LYS A 209 28.43 -12.87 -56.38
N SER A 210 28.12 -13.36 -55.17
CA SER A 210 27.10 -12.77 -54.28
C SER A 210 27.67 -12.02 -53.08
N ALA A 211 28.85 -12.39 -52.60
CA ALA A 211 29.56 -11.75 -51.51
C ALA A 211 31.06 -11.80 -51.80
N GLU A 212 31.68 -10.63 -52.01
CA GLU A 212 33.11 -10.47 -51.72
C GLU A 212 33.35 -11.05 -50.32
N TRP A 213 34.34 -11.95 -50.14
CA TRP A 213 34.53 -12.69 -48.89
C TRP A 213 34.54 -11.79 -47.64
N ASP A 214 35.05 -10.57 -47.78
CA ASP A 214 35.04 -9.51 -46.77
C ASP A 214 33.62 -9.13 -46.30
N ARG A 215 32.64 -9.12 -47.22
CA ARG A 215 31.23 -8.84 -46.91
C ARG A 215 30.58 -9.98 -46.12
N LEU A 216 30.96 -11.23 -46.39
CA LEU A 216 30.49 -12.37 -45.60
C LEU A 216 31.07 -12.33 -44.18
N GLU A 217 32.36 -12.00 -44.04
CA GLU A 217 33.00 -11.81 -42.74
C GLU A 217 32.31 -10.71 -41.93
N GLN A 218 32.02 -9.57 -42.55
CA GLN A 218 31.26 -8.47 -41.94
C GLN A 218 29.83 -8.89 -41.54
N LEU A 219 29.14 -9.68 -42.37
CA LEU A 219 27.79 -10.17 -42.06
C LEU A 219 27.79 -11.17 -40.89
N VAL A 220 28.79 -12.06 -40.82
CA VAL A 220 28.96 -12.98 -39.69
C VAL A 220 29.30 -12.23 -38.40
N ALA A 221 30.22 -11.25 -38.47
CA ALA A 221 30.56 -10.40 -37.33
C ALA A 221 29.34 -9.59 -36.85
N THR A 222 28.59 -9.01 -37.78
CA THR A 222 27.36 -8.25 -37.48
C THR A 222 26.28 -9.17 -36.90
N GLY A 223 26.08 -10.36 -37.47
CA GLY A 223 25.16 -11.38 -36.96
C GLY A 223 25.51 -11.83 -35.54
N ALA A 224 26.79 -12.07 -35.26
CA ALA A 224 27.27 -12.41 -33.91
C ALA A 224 27.04 -11.27 -32.92
N GLN A 225 27.34 -10.02 -33.31
CA GLN A 225 27.08 -8.84 -32.47
C GLN A 225 25.58 -8.66 -32.20
N LEU A 226 24.73 -8.78 -33.20
CA LEU A 226 23.28 -8.66 -33.07
C LEU A 226 22.68 -9.79 -32.22
N SER A 227 23.13 -11.03 -32.43
CA SER A 227 22.70 -12.17 -31.61
C SER A 227 23.05 -11.95 -30.13
N ASN A 228 24.24 -11.43 -29.84
CA ASN A 228 24.63 -11.08 -28.48
C ASN A 228 23.79 -9.93 -27.89
N ARG A 229 23.46 -8.90 -28.69
CA ARG A 229 22.62 -7.78 -28.25
C ARG A 229 21.17 -8.19 -28.00
N LEU A 230 20.60 -9.05 -28.84
CA LEU A 230 19.23 -9.56 -28.69
C LEU A 230 19.10 -10.57 -27.55
N ALA A 231 20.17 -11.30 -27.23
CA ALA A 231 20.25 -12.21 -26.10
C ALA A 231 20.62 -11.52 -24.78
N ASP A 232 20.81 -10.19 -24.80
CA ASP A 232 21.12 -9.39 -23.61
C ASP A 232 19.91 -9.32 -22.66
N ASP A 233 20.15 -9.04 -21.38
CA ASP A 233 19.11 -8.94 -20.35
C ASP A 233 19.10 -7.49 -19.81
N PRO A 234 17.94 -6.91 -19.44
CA PRO A 234 17.89 -5.64 -18.70
C PRO A 234 18.89 -5.55 -17.52
N LEU A 235 19.24 -6.67 -16.89
CA LEU A 235 20.28 -6.74 -15.86
C LEU A 235 21.65 -6.20 -16.29
N ALA A 236 21.99 -6.18 -17.58
CA ALA A 236 23.24 -5.60 -18.06
C ALA A 236 23.34 -4.07 -17.84
N HIS A 237 22.20 -3.40 -17.61
CA HIS A 237 22.15 -1.94 -17.49
C HIS A 237 21.90 -1.42 -16.06
N VAL A 238 21.60 -2.30 -15.10
CA VAL A 238 21.29 -1.86 -13.71
C VAL A 238 22.50 -1.25 -12.99
N GLY A 239 23.72 -1.56 -13.43
CA GLY A 239 24.97 -0.98 -12.89
C GLY A 239 25.01 0.55 -12.94
N GLN A 240 24.28 1.18 -13.87
CA GLN A 240 24.15 2.64 -13.94
C GLN A 240 23.54 3.27 -12.68
N GLY A 241 22.77 2.48 -11.91
CA GLY A 241 22.19 2.90 -10.63
C GLY A 241 23.19 3.00 -9.47
N TYR A 242 24.43 2.50 -9.61
CA TYR A 242 25.41 2.41 -8.53
C TYR A 242 25.60 3.74 -7.78
N HIS A 243 25.90 4.83 -8.50
CA HIS A 243 26.14 6.14 -7.87
C HIS A 243 24.91 6.69 -7.15
N ARG A 244 23.70 6.35 -7.62
CA ARG A 244 22.44 6.74 -6.96
C ARG A 244 22.32 6.05 -5.60
N PHE A 245 22.61 4.76 -5.55
CA PHE A 245 22.60 3.98 -4.32
C PHE A 245 23.68 4.43 -3.35
N ARG A 246 24.92 4.65 -3.83
CA ARG A 246 26.06 5.03 -2.99
C ARG A 246 25.83 6.30 -2.17
N ARG A 247 24.98 7.22 -2.66
CA ARG A 247 24.61 8.47 -1.98
C ARG A 247 23.80 8.30 -0.69
N TYR A 248 23.17 7.15 -0.46
CA TYR A 248 22.32 6.95 0.73
C TYR A 248 22.42 5.56 1.35
N ALA A 249 22.72 4.51 0.56
CA ALA A 249 22.68 3.13 1.02
C ALA A 249 23.62 2.84 2.21
N PRO A 250 24.88 3.29 2.24
CA PRO A 250 25.74 3.05 3.40
C PRO A 250 25.17 3.66 4.70
N ARG A 251 24.61 4.88 4.60
CA ARG A 251 23.97 5.56 5.72
C ARG A 251 22.69 4.83 6.16
N MET A 252 21.85 4.45 5.21
CA MET A 252 20.65 3.66 5.45
C MET A 252 20.95 2.35 6.19
N LEU A 253 21.97 1.62 5.76
CA LEU A 253 22.32 0.30 6.31
C LEU A 253 22.92 0.38 7.71
N ARG A 254 23.63 1.47 8.04
CA ARG A 254 24.08 1.74 9.42
C ARG A 254 22.94 2.18 10.32
N CYS A 255 22.01 2.95 9.77
CA CYS A 255 20.88 3.46 10.53
C CYS A 255 19.91 2.31 10.83
N LEU A 256 19.41 1.59 9.83
CA LEU A 256 18.36 0.59 10.01
C LEU A 256 18.80 -0.61 10.87
N LYS A 257 18.02 -0.92 11.91
CA LYS A 257 18.20 -2.09 12.78
C LYS A 257 17.66 -3.36 12.09
N LEU A 258 18.42 -3.89 11.13
CA LEU A 258 18.04 -5.05 10.32
C LEU A 258 18.08 -6.37 11.11
N LYS A 259 17.03 -7.18 10.96
CA LYS A 259 16.95 -8.58 11.40
C LYS A 259 16.64 -9.45 10.18
N ALA A 260 17.03 -10.73 10.22
CA ALA A 260 16.83 -11.65 9.10
C ALA A 260 16.50 -13.06 9.55
N ALA A 261 15.75 -13.76 8.70
CA ALA A 261 15.63 -15.20 8.73
C ALA A 261 16.99 -15.85 8.45
N SER A 262 17.15 -17.12 8.83
CA SER A 262 18.39 -17.87 8.61
C SER A 262 18.83 -17.87 7.14
N VAL A 263 17.86 -17.95 6.22
CA VAL A 263 18.10 -17.95 4.76
C VAL A 263 18.67 -16.63 4.22
N ALA A 264 18.46 -15.51 4.92
CA ALA A 264 18.89 -14.18 4.48
C ALA A 264 20.14 -13.66 5.21
N GLN A 265 20.77 -14.48 6.07
CA GLN A 265 22.00 -14.09 6.78
C GLN A 265 23.16 -13.71 5.85
N PRO A 266 23.43 -14.42 4.73
CA PRO A 266 24.47 -14.00 3.79
C PRO A 266 24.20 -12.62 3.19
N LEU A 267 22.93 -12.29 2.93
CA LEU A 267 22.52 -10.98 2.41
C LEU A 267 22.73 -9.86 3.44
N ILE A 268 22.39 -10.09 4.71
CA ILE A 268 22.66 -9.13 5.79
C ILE A 268 24.17 -8.90 5.95
N ALA A 269 25.00 -9.95 5.87
CA ALA A 269 26.45 -9.80 5.96
C ALA A 269 27.00 -8.91 4.84
N ALA A 270 26.54 -9.13 3.60
CA ALA A 270 26.90 -8.29 2.47
C ALA A 270 26.40 -6.84 2.63
N ALA A 271 25.19 -6.64 3.13
CA ALA A 271 24.63 -5.32 3.40
C ALA A 271 25.40 -4.58 4.50
N LYS A 272 25.83 -5.25 5.57
CA LYS A 272 26.66 -4.67 6.64
C LYS A 272 28.00 -4.17 6.10
N ALA A 273 28.66 -4.96 5.24
CA ALA A 273 29.91 -4.55 4.60
C ALA A 273 29.76 -3.25 3.79
N ILE A 274 28.65 -3.08 3.06
CA ILE A 274 28.33 -1.83 2.36
C ILE A 274 28.12 -0.67 3.35
N GLY A 275 27.40 -0.92 4.45
CA GLY A 275 27.17 0.05 5.52
C GLY A 275 28.45 0.58 6.16
N GLU A 276 29.39 -0.32 6.45
CA GLU A 276 30.69 -0.03 7.07
C GLU A 276 31.72 0.53 6.08
N MET A 277 31.34 0.66 4.80
CA MET A 277 32.24 1.07 3.70
C MET A 277 33.52 0.23 3.61
N GLN A 278 33.47 -1.02 4.08
CA GLN A 278 34.60 -1.93 3.96
C GLN A 278 34.80 -2.26 2.47
N ALA A 279 36.05 -2.36 2.04
CA ALA A 279 36.36 -3.08 0.81
C ALA A 279 35.76 -4.47 1.02
N SER A 280 34.77 -4.83 0.20
CA SER A 280 33.97 -6.03 0.42
C SER A 280 34.92 -7.16 0.82
N PRO A 281 34.79 -7.75 2.03
CA PRO A 281 35.41 -9.04 2.26
C PRO A 281 34.93 -9.95 1.12
N SER A 282 35.67 -11.00 0.76
CA SER A 282 35.25 -11.95 -0.27
C SER A 282 33.98 -12.73 0.15
N ALA A 283 32.90 -12.00 0.42
CA ALA A 283 31.57 -12.50 0.67
C ALA A 283 31.17 -13.14 -0.63
N THR A 284 31.23 -14.47 -0.61
CA THR A 284 30.71 -15.33 -1.65
C THR A 284 29.36 -14.79 -2.09
N ASP A 285 29.05 -14.87 -3.39
CA ASP A 285 27.72 -14.56 -3.96
C ASP A 285 26.63 -15.54 -3.46
N SER A 286 26.78 -16.07 -2.23
CA SER A 286 25.96 -17.06 -1.53
C SER A 286 24.59 -16.54 -1.15
N PHE A 287 24.37 -15.23 -1.15
CA PHE A 287 23.04 -14.64 -1.04
C PHE A 287 22.21 -14.82 -2.33
N LEU A 288 22.85 -15.11 -3.46
CA LEU A 288 22.16 -15.41 -4.71
C LEU A 288 21.71 -16.87 -4.75
N ARG A 289 20.50 -17.11 -5.25
CA ARG A 289 20.05 -18.46 -5.58
C ARG A 289 20.97 -19.08 -6.65
N PRO A 290 21.16 -20.42 -6.66
CA PRO A 290 22.03 -21.08 -7.65
C PRO A 290 21.70 -20.74 -9.11
N ASN A 291 20.41 -20.62 -9.44
CA ASN A 291 19.94 -20.33 -10.80
C ASN A 291 19.73 -18.83 -11.07
N SER A 292 20.33 -17.96 -10.24
CA SER A 292 20.20 -16.51 -10.41
C SER A 292 20.90 -16.03 -11.68
N LYS A 293 20.19 -15.23 -12.49
CA LYS A 293 20.76 -14.59 -13.68
C LYS A 293 21.92 -13.64 -13.35
N TRP A 294 21.95 -13.09 -12.13
CA TRP A 294 23.02 -12.22 -11.65
C TRP A 294 24.40 -12.87 -11.70
N HIS A 295 24.50 -14.20 -11.52
CA HIS A 295 25.78 -14.92 -11.57
C HIS A 295 26.54 -14.68 -12.87
N ARG A 296 25.84 -14.69 -14.02
CA ARG A 296 26.45 -14.44 -15.33
C ARG A 296 27.06 -13.04 -15.39
N HIS A 297 26.34 -12.03 -14.90
CA HIS A 297 26.78 -10.64 -14.98
C HIS A 297 27.88 -10.31 -13.97
N LEU A 298 27.82 -10.89 -12.77
CA LEU A 298 28.87 -10.70 -11.76
C LEU A 298 30.20 -11.35 -12.16
N ARG A 299 30.16 -12.50 -12.84
CA ARG A 299 31.37 -13.16 -13.38
C ARG A 299 32.00 -12.43 -14.57
N ALA A 300 31.21 -11.62 -15.27
CA ALA A 300 31.67 -10.84 -16.42
C ALA A 300 32.34 -9.51 -16.02
N GLN A 301 32.36 -9.14 -14.73
CA GLN A 301 33.05 -7.93 -14.26
C GLN A 301 34.55 -8.15 -14.11
N ASP A 302 35.33 -7.09 -14.36
CA ASP A 302 36.78 -7.08 -14.13
C ASP A 302 37.11 -7.35 -12.66
N GLN A 303 38.25 -8.01 -12.42
CA GLN A 303 38.73 -8.27 -11.06
C GLN A 303 38.94 -6.94 -10.31
N GLY A 304 38.13 -6.71 -9.27
CA GLY A 304 38.18 -5.51 -8.43
C GLY A 304 37.00 -4.55 -8.61
N ASP A 305 36.17 -4.68 -9.66
CA ASP A 305 34.92 -3.92 -9.74
C ASP A 305 33.83 -4.59 -8.89
N ASN A 306 33.45 -3.94 -7.78
CA ASN A 306 32.39 -4.40 -6.88
C ASN A 306 31.07 -3.62 -7.05
N ARG A 307 30.98 -2.72 -8.05
CA ARG A 307 29.81 -1.85 -8.22
C ARG A 307 28.54 -2.64 -8.49
N LEU A 308 28.59 -3.64 -9.38
CA LEU A 308 27.42 -4.46 -9.68
C LEU A 308 27.03 -5.36 -8.52
N ARG A 309 28.00 -5.83 -7.72
CA ARG A 309 27.73 -6.55 -6.47
C ARG A 309 26.96 -5.69 -5.48
N GLU A 310 27.38 -4.44 -5.24
CA GLU A 310 26.63 -3.52 -4.37
C GLU A 310 25.20 -3.31 -4.89
N VAL A 311 25.03 -3.13 -6.21
CA VAL A 311 23.71 -3.02 -6.83
C VAL A 311 22.89 -4.30 -6.62
N ALA A 312 23.49 -5.48 -6.79
CA ALA A 312 22.81 -6.76 -6.58
C ALA A 312 22.32 -6.92 -5.13
N VAL A 313 23.17 -6.61 -4.15
CA VAL A 313 22.79 -6.64 -2.72
C VAL A 313 21.57 -5.75 -2.46
N LEU A 314 21.54 -4.56 -3.05
CA LEU A 314 20.43 -3.61 -2.87
C LEU A 314 19.14 -4.06 -3.57
N PHE A 315 19.23 -4.71 -4.72
CA PHE A 315 18.06 -5.34 -5.36
C PHE A 315 17.52 -6.49 -4.51
N HIS A 316 18.41 -7.34 -3.97
CA HIS A 316 18.00 -8.47 -3.15
C HIS A 316 17.50 -8.03 -1.76
N LEU A 317 18.00 -6.93 -1.21
CA LEU A 317 17.50 -6.34 0.04
C LEU A 317 16.04 -5.90 -0.11
N ARG A 318 15.69 -5.23 -1.22
CA ARG A 318 14.31 -4.91 -1.57
C ARG A 318 13.42 -6.16 -1.58
N ASP A 319 13.85 -7.21 -2.28
CA ASP A 319 13.07 -8.44 -2.39
C ASP A 319 12.91 -9.13 -1.03
N ALA A 320 13.95 -9.12 -0.19
CA ALA A 320 13.92 -9.69 1.16
C ALA A 320 13.01 -8.92 2.13
N PHE A 321 12.93 -7.58 2.00
CA PHE A 321 11.93 -6.80 2.73
C PHE A 321 10.50 -7.10 2.27
N ARG A 322 10.30 -7.31 0.96
CA ARG A 322 8.97 -7.66 0.40
C ARG A 322 8.51 -9.06 0.79
N SER A 323 9.43 -10.01 0.92
CA SER A 323 9.12 -11.38 1.35
C SER A 323 8.99 -11.53 2.88
N GLY A 324 9.48 -10.56 3.65
CA GLY A 324 9.59 -10.67 5.10
C GLY A 324 10.78 -11.51 5.58
N ASP A 325 11.72 -11.87 4.68
CA ASP A 325 12.97 -12.56 5.05
C ASP A 325 13.93 -11.64 5.81
N ILE A 326 13.82 -10.33 5.57
CA ILE A 326 14.47 -9.25 6.33
C ILE A 326 13.39 -8.32 6.86
N TRP A 327 13.52 -7.93 8.12
CA TRP A 327 12.60 -7.02 8.79
C TRP A 327 13.35 -6.03 9.68
N LEU A 328 12.65 -4.99 10.09
CA LEU A 328 13.09 -3.99 11.04
C LEU A 328 12.52 -4.30 12.43
N ASP A 329 13.34 -4.09 13.45
CA ASP A 329 12.85 -4.12 14.83
C ASP A 329 11.86 -2.96 15.06
N HIS A 330 10.77 -3.22 15.77
CA HIS A 330 9.71 -2.23 16.10
C HIS A 330 9.05 -1.52 14.90
N SER A 331 9.11 -2.10 13.69
CA SER A 331 8.39 -1.61 12.51
C SER A 331 6.95 -2.13 12.45
N ARG A 332 6.07 -1.40 11.76
CA ARG A 332 4.70 -1.84 11.47
C ARG A 332 4.62 -2.57 10.15
N ARG A 333 5.13 -1.96 9.07
CA ARG A 333 4.95 -2.47 7.71
C ARG A 333 6.01 -3.51 7.33
N TYR A 334 7.24 -3.30 7.80
CA TYR A 334 8.38 -4.17 7.56
C TYR A 334 8.87 -4.80 8.87
N GLY A 335 7.95 -5.06 9.81
CA GLY A 335 8.21 -5.75 11.08
C GLY A 335 8.22 -7.27 10.92
N ASP A 336 8.51 -7.99 12.01
CA ASP A 336 8.43 -9.46 12.00
C ASP A 336 6.98 -9.91 11.84
N LEU A 337 6.66 -10.53 10.70
CA LEU A 337 5.32 -11.03 10.38
C LEU A 337 4.78 -11.96 11.48
N LYS A 338 5.63 -12.69 12.19
CA LYS A 338 5.23 -13.61 13.27
C LYS A 338 4.56 -12.89 14.43
N GLN A 339 4.83 -11.60 14.63
CA GLN A 339 4.21 -10.81 15.71
C GLN A 339 2.74 -10.46 15.42
N VAL A 340 2.33 -10.50 14.15
CA VAL A 340 0.95 -10.20 13.72
C VAL A 340 0.13 -11.49 13.55
N LEU A 341 0.79 -12.64 13.38
CA LEU A 341 0.12 -13.93 13.26
C LEU A 341 -0.46 -14.40 14.61
N VAL A 342 -1.58 -15.12 14.52
CA VAL A 342 -2.16 -15.81 15.68
C VAL A 342 -1.18 -16.90 16.13
N PRO A 343 -0.81 -16.96 17.43
CA PRO A 343 0.04 -18.02 17.95
C PRO A 343 -0.54 -19.41 17.67
N MET A 344 0.30 -20.38 17.31
CA MET A 344 -0.15 -21.73 16.98
C MET A 344 -0.91 -22.41 18.13
N THR A 345 -0.53 -22.13 19.38
CA THR A 345 -1.24 -22.61 20.57
C THR A 345 -2.68 -22.11 20.59
N THR A 346 -2.89 -20.82 20.32
CA THR A 346 -4.23 -20.22 20.22
C THR A 346 -5.01 -20.82 19.04
N ALA A 347 -4.37 -21.00 17.90
CA ALA A 347 -5.01 -21.57 16.71
C ALA A 347 -5.48 -23.02 16.95
N GLN A 348 -4.68 -23.84 17.64
CA GLN A 348 -5.03 -25.23 17.98
C GLN A 348 -6.23 -25.32 18.93
N THR A 349 -6.38 -24.37 19.85
CA THR A 349 -7.53 -24.32 20.76
C THR A 349 -8.80 -23.77 20.13
N ASN A 350 -8.70 -23.14 18.95
CA ASN A 350 -9.84 -22.53 18.27
C ASN A 350 -10.55 -23.56 17.38
N SER A 351 -11.70 -24.06 17.84
CA SER A 351 -12.52 -25.04 17.11
C SER A 351 -13.19 -24.50 15.83
N ARG A 352 -13.07 -23.20 15.53
CA ARG A 352 -13.72 -22.55 14.38
C ARG A 352 -12.83 -22.43 13.14
N LEU A 353 -11.62 -22.99 13.15
CA LEU A 353 -10.77 -22.95 11.97
C LEU A 353 -11.37 -23.83 10.85
N ALA A 354 -11.74 -23.23 9.72
CA ALA A 354 -12.34 -23.94 8.58
C ALA A 354 -11.33 -24.72 7.73
N VAL A 355 -10.06 -24.78 8.14
CA VAL A 355 -8.98 -25.46 7.42
C VAL A 355 -8.21 -26.40 8.37
N PRO A 356 -7.64 -27.51 7.86
CA PRO A 356 -6.78 -28.40 8.64
C PRO A 356 -5.56 -27.68 9.23
N LEU A 357 -5.15 -28.08 10.44
CA LEU A 357 -3.93 -27.57 11.09
C LEU A 357 -2.65 -28.02 10.39
N ASP A 358 -2.68 -29.16 9.69
CA ASP A 358 -1.57 -29.62 8.85
C ASP A 358 -1.68 -28.97 7.44
N PRO A 359 -0.72 -28.10 7.07
CA PRO A 359 -0.73 -27.46 5.76
C PRO A 359 -0.66 -28.48 4.60
N GLN A 360 -0.01 -29.64 4.77
CA GLN A 360 0.12 -30.62 3.70
C GLN A 360 -1.21 -31.30 3.39
N LEU A 361 -2.03 -31.57 4.40
CA LEU A 361 -3.39 -32.08 4.20
C LEU A 361 -4.23 -31.09 3.40
N TRP A 362 -4.19 -29.81 3.77
CA TRP A 362 -4.91 -28.77 3.06
C TRP A 362 -4.43 -28.61 1.62
N LEU A 363 -3.11 -28.54 1.39
CA LEU A 363 -2.52 -28.43 0.04
C LEU A 363 -2.83 -29.64 -0.83
N THR A 364 -2.90 -30.84 -0.25
CA THR A 364 -3.24 -32.06 -0.99
C THR A 364 -4.71 -32.05 -1.42
N ASP A 365 -5.64 -31.72 -0.51
CA ASP A 365 -7.07 -31.57 -0.83
C ASP A 365 -7.29 -30.48 -1.90
N ARG A 366 -6.67 -29.30 -1.76
CA ARG A 366 -6.78 -28.21 -2.73
C ARG A 366 -6.25 -28.60 -4.11
N ARG A 367 -5.11 -29.30 -4.16
CA ARG A 367 -4.55 -29.83 -5.43
C ARG A 367 -5.49 -30.84 -6.08
N ALA A 368 -6.08 -31.74 -5.30
CA ALA A 368 -7.05 -32.70 -5.81
C ALA A 368 -8.31 -32.02 -6.38
N ARG A 369 -8.89 -31.05 -5.65
CA ARG A 369 -10.06 -30.28 -6.11
C ARG A 369 -9.77 -29.45 -7.35
N LEU A 370 -8.59 -28.82 -7.41
CA LEU A 370 -8.17 -28.07 -8.60
C LEU A 370 -8.03 -29.01 -9.81
N ALA A 371 -7.38 -30.16 -9.62
CA ALA A 371 -7.22 -31.14 -10.70
C ALA A 371 -8.59 -31.67 -11.19
N ASP A 372 -9.52 -31.94 -10.28
CA ASP A 372 -10.89 -32.34 -10.63
C ASP A 372 -11.65 -31.23 -11.37
N GLY A 373 -11.60 -29.99 -10.88
CA GLY A 373 -12.21 -28.83 -11.51
C GLY A 373 -11.67 -28.58 -12.93
N LEU A 374 -10.35 -28.68 -13.12
CA LEU A 374 -9.71 -28.57 -14.43
C LEU A 374 -10.14 -29.70 -15.38
N LYS A 375 -10.29 -30.93 -14.88
CA LYS A 375 -10.82 -32.05 -15.68
C LYS A 375 -12.26 -31.82 -16.10
N ARG A 376 -13.11 -31.29 -15.21
CA ARG A 376 -14.51 -30.92 -15.52
C ARG A 376 -14.58 -29.81 -16.56
N LEU A 377 -13.78 -28.75 -16.39
CA LEU A 377 -13.70 -27.65 -17.36
C LEU A 377 -13.21 -28.14 -18.72
N ALA A 378 -12.20 -29.01 -18.77
CA ALA A 378 -11.68 -29.58 -20.01
C ALA A 378 -12.71 -30.47 -20.74
N ARG A 379 -13.61 -31.15 -20.02
CA ARG A 379 -14.75 -31.86 -20.62
C ARG A 379 -15.76 -30.87 -21.19
N ALA A 380 -16.22 -29.92 -20.39
CA ALA A 380 -17.18 -28.91 -20.84
C ALA A 380 -16.66 -28.09 -22.04
N ALA A 381 -15.36 -27.77 -22.08
CA ALA A 381 -14.73 -27.08 -23.20
C ALA A 381 -14.74 -27.90 -24.49
N ARG A 382 -14.47 -29.21 -24.40
CA ARG A 382 -14.51 -30.12 -25.56
C ARG A 382 -15.93 -30.33 -26.09
N ASP A 383 -16.88 -30.43 -25.17
CA ASP A 383 -18.28 -30.70 -25.49
C ASP A 383 -19.05 -29.42 -25.86
N GLY A 384 -18.43 -28.24 -25.73
CA GLY A 384 -19.07 -26.94 -25.98
C GLY A 384 -20.16 -26.59 -24.96
N THR A 385 -20.12 -27.17 -23.76
CA THR A 385 -21.16 -27.06 -22.73
C THR A 385 -20.79 -26.15 -21.56
N ILE A 386 -19.80 -25.27 -21.73
CA ILE A 386 -19.46 -24.26 -20.72
C ILE A 386 -20.66 -23.29 -20.60
N PRO A 387 -21.29 -23.15 -19.42
CA PRO A 387 -22.38 -22.20 -19.24
C PRO A 387 -21.90 -20.77 -19.46
N HIS A 388 -22.57 -20.03 -20.34
CA HIS A 388 -22.28 -18.61 -20.64
C HIS A 388 -20.81 -18.35 -21.01
N GLY A 389 -20.15 -19.29 -21.71
CA GLY A 389 -18.78 -19.08 -22.13
C GLY A 389 -18.23 -20.14 -23.09
N SER A 390 -17.03 -19.89 -23.60
CA SER A 390 -16.30 -20.81 -24.47
C SER A 390 -14.79 -20.60 -24.35
N ILE A 391 -13.98 -21.62 -24.67
CA ILE A 391 -12.53 -21.47 -24.78
C ILE A 391 -12.17 -21.45 -26.26
N LYS A 392 -11.60 -20.35 -26.73
CA LYS A 392 -11.13 -20.16 -28.13
C LYS A 392 -9.66 -19.75 -28.10
N ASP A 393 -8.81 -20.45 -28.85
CA ASP A 393 -7.36 -20.19 -28.94
C ASP A 393 -6.67 -20.09 -27.56
N GLY A 394 -7.05 -21.00 -26.64
CA GLY A 394 -6.53 -21.01 -25.27
C GLY A 394 -7.04 -19.90 -24.36
N THR A 395 -7.97 -19.05 -24.84
CA THR A 395 -8.55 -17.93 -24.07
C THR A 395 -9.99 -18.23 -23.69
N LEU A 396 -10.31 -18.14 -22.40
CA LEU A 396 -11.68 -18.21 -21.90
C LEU A 396 -12.42 -16.91 -22.26
N ARG A 397 -13.53 -17.04 -22.99
CA ARG A 397 -14.49 -15.96 -23.27
C ARG A 397 -15.77 -16.25 -22.50
N ILE A 398 -16.21 -15.27 -21.73
CA ILE A 398 -17.47 -15.33 -20.98
C ILE A 398 -18.46 -14.43 -21.72
N ASP A 399 -19.68 -14.91 -21.93
CA ASP A 399 -20.73 -14.14 -22.58
C ASP A 399 -21.20 -13.00 -21.68
N ARG A 400 -21.57 -11.87 -22.29
CA ARG A 400 -22.14 -10.76 -21.53
C ARG A 400 -23.51 -11.17 -21.01
N LEU A 401 -23.76 -10.94 -19.73
CA LEU A 401 -25.11 -11.07 -19.16
C LEU A 401 -26.07 -10.16 -19.93
N THR A 402 -27.13 -10.73 -20.48
CA THR A 402 -28.25 -9.99 -21.07
C THR A 402 -29.15 -9.49 -19.95
N ALA A 403 -29.53 -8.21 -20.01
CA ALA A 403 -30.49 -7.65 -19.08
C ALA A 403 -31.85 -8.33 -19.27
N ASP A 404 -32.43 -8.83 -18.18
CA ASP A 404 -33.78 -9.40 -18.15
C ASP A 404 -34.73 -8.37 -17.52
N VAL A 405 -34.87 -7.22 -18.20
CA VAL A 405 -35.68 -6.09 -17.74
C VAL A 405 -36.93 -6.02 -18.62
N PRO A 406 -38.14 -6.09 -18.04
CA PRO A 406 -39.37 -5.95 -18.82
C PRO A 406 -39.48 -4.58 -19.49
N ASP A 407 -40.01 -4.53 -20.72
CA ASP A 407 -40.17 -3.27 -21.47
C ASP A 407 -40.98 -2.21 -20.70
N SER A 408 -41.96 -2.64 -19.88
CA SER A 408 -42.78 -1.75 -19.05
C SER A 408 -42.03 -1.11 -17.88
N ALA A 409 -40.80 -1.54 -17.56
CA ALA A 409 -40.04 -1.02 -16.43
C ALA A 409 -39.61 0.43 -16.63
N GLU A 410 -39.30 0.83 -17.87
CA GLU A 410 -38.86 2.19 -18.19
C GLU A 410 -39.98 3.22 -17.95
N GLU A 411 -41.21 2.91 -18.39
CA GLU A 411 -42.39 3.76 -18.13
C GLU A 411 -42.67 3.91 -16.64
N LEU A 412 -42.55 2.82 -15.87
CA LEU A 412 -42.72 2.84 -14.42
C LEU A 412 -41.65 3.69 -13.73
N ILE A 413 -40.38 3.58 -14.13
CA ILE A 413 -39.29 4.40 -13.58
C ILE A 413 -39.60 5.89 -13.80
N LEU A 414 -40.01 6.28 -15.01
CA LEU A 414 -40.35 7.66 -15.32
C LEU A 414 -41.55 8.18 -14.50
N ASP A 415 -42.58 7.36 -14.31
CA ASP A 415 -43.73 7.72 -13.46
C ASP A 415 -43.31 7.89 -11.99
N LEU A 416 -42.46 7.00 -11.46
CA LEU A 416 -41.93 7.11 -10.09
C LEU A 416 -41.11 8.40 -9.89
N TYR A 417 -40.21 8.72 -10.82
CA TYR A 417 -39.42 9.95 -10.75
C TYR A 417 -40.28 11.23 -10.75
N ARG A 418 -41.40 11.24 -11.49
CA ARG A 418 -42.35 12.39 -11.50
C ARG A 418 -43.08 12.56 -10.17
N ARG A 419 -43.30 11.48 -9.42
CA ARG A 419 -43.99 11.49 -8.13
C ARG A 419 -43.07 11.86 -6.97
N MET A 420 -41.75 11.76 -7.15
CA MET A 420 -40.78 12.14 -6.14
C MET A 420 -40.62 13.66 -6.06
N PRO A 421 -40.78 14.27 -4.87
CA PRO A 421 -40.52 15.70 -4.72
C PRO A 421 -39.03 16.01 -4.88
N PRO A 422 -38.66 17.20 -5.41
CA PRO A 422 -37.29 17.67 -5.35
C PRO A 422 -36.92 17.98 -3.90
N VAL A 423 -35.89 17.30 -3.37
CA VAL A 423 -35.39 17.51 -1.99
C VAL A 423 -33.91 17.90 -2.05
N ARG A 424 -33.49 18.86 -1.22
CA ARG A 424 -32.07 19.24 -1.14
C ARG A 424 -31.30 18.15 -0.41
N VAL A 425 -30.09 17.84 -0.88
CA VAL A 425 -29.21 16.86 -0.22
C VAL A 425 -28.94 17.18 1.25
N THR A 426 -28.90 18.47 1.62
CA THR A 426 -28.74 18.92 3.01
C THR A 426 -29.91 18.53 3.89
N ASP A 427 -31.14 18.57 3.34
CA ASP A 427 -32.35 18.21 4.09
C ASP A 427 -32.38 16.68 4.30
N ILE A 428 -31.98 15.92 3.27
CA ILE A 428 -31.84 14.45 3.37
C ILE A 428 -30.82 14.08 4.45
N LEU A 429 -29.66 14.74 4.48
CA LEU A 429 -28.63 14.46 5.50
C LEU A 429 -29.13 14.73 6.93
N LEU A 430 -29.85 15.85 7.13
CA LEU A 430 -30.43 16.19 8.42
C LEU A 430 -31.52 15.20 8.84
N GLU A 431 -32.40 14.80 7.92
CA GLU A 431 -33.47 13.83 8.19
C GLU A 431 -32.91 12.44 8.53
N VAL A 432 -31.92 11.97 7.76
CA VAL A 432 -31.24 10.70 8.01
C VAL A 432 -30.47 10.73 9.33
N ASP A 433 -29.81 11.83 9.66
CA ASP A 433 -29.13 11.97 10.96
C ASP A 433 -30.13 11.99 12.12
N ALA A 434 -31.24 12.71 11.99
CA ALA A 434 -32.28 12.71 13.02
C ALA A 434 -32.90 11.31 13.25
N ALA A 435 -32.98 10.49 12.19
CA ALA A 435 -33.50 9.13 12.26
C ALA A 435 -32.49 8.11 12.82
N LEU A 436 -31.19 8.27 12.49
CA LEU A 436 -30.18 7.24 12.73
C LEU A 436 -29.10 7.63 13.75
N GLY A 437 -28.89 8.93 13.99
CA GLY A 437 -27.82 9.45 14.84
C GLY A 437 -26.42 9.16 14.31
N PHE A 438 -26.22 9.07 12.98
CA PHE A 438 -24.91 8.69 12.44
C PHE A 438 -23.83 9.72 12.74
N THR A 439 -24.19 10.99 13.00
CA THR A 439 -23.23 12.03 13.40
C THR A 439 -22.61 11.78 14.78
N GLU A 440 -23.22 10.95 15.63
CA GLU A 440 -22.67 10.59 16.95
C GLU A 440 -21.34 9.83 16.84
N ALA A 441 -21.08 9.16 15.71
CA ALA A 441 -19.80 8.50 15.43
C ALA A 441 -18.62 9.49 15.35
N PHE A 442 -18.88 10.76 15.04
CA PHE A 442 -17.86 11.79 14.86
C PHE A 442 -17.49 12.45 16.19
N THR A 443 -16.89 11.65 17.07
CA THR A 443 -16.44 12.10 18.39
C THR A 443 -15.14 12.91 18.32
N HIS A 444 -15.00 13.87 19.22
CA HIS A 444 -13.80 14.68 19.34
C HIS A 444 -12.62 13.78 19.73
N LEU A 445 -11.56 13.73 18.93
CA LEU A 445 -10.42 12.81 19.11
C LEU A 445 -9.83 12.84 20.54
N ARG A 446 -9.76 14.03 21.13
CA ARG A 446 -9.30 14.23 22.51
C ARG A 446 -10.25 13.70 23.58
N THR A 447 -11.52 14.10 23.56
CA THR A 447 -12.45 13.89 24.69
C THR A 447 -13.39 12.71 24.48
N GLY A 448 -13.55 12.22 23.25
CA GLY A 448 -14.53 11.19 22.89
C GLY A 448 -15.98 11.68 22.91
N VAL A 449 -16.21 12.98 23.06
CA VAL A 449 -17.55 13.58 23.07
C VAL A 449 -18.01 13.80 21.63
N ALA A 450 -19.27 13.48 21.32
CA ALA A 450 -19.88 13.75 20.01
C ALA A 450 -19.78 15.22 19.59
N CYS A 451 -19.84 15.48 18.29
CA CYS A 451 -19.84 16.85 17.78
C CYS A 451 -21.16 17.56 18.17
N GLY A 452 -21.07 18.56 19.04
CA GLY A 452 -22.24 19.38 19.40
C GLY A 452 -22.71 20.30 18.26
N ASP A 453 -21.85 20.58 17.29
CA ASP A 453 -22.16 21.38 16.11
C ASP A 453 -22.46 20.45 14.92
N GLN A 454 -23.71 19.98 14.85
CA GLN A 454 -24.16 19.05 13.83
C GLN A 454 -24.16 19.69 12.43
N ILE A 455 -24.60 20.94 12.31
CA ILE A 455 -24.67 21.64 11.02
C ILE A 455 -23.26 21.84 10.45
N GLY A 456 -22.31 22.30 11.28
CA GLY A 456 -20.92 22.44 10.87
C GLY A 456 -20.31 21.10 10.44
N LEU A 457 -20.59 20.02 11.18
CA LEU A 457 -20.13 18.67 10.82
C LEU A 457 -20.70 18.22 9.47
N LEU A 458 -22.02 18.34 9.25
CA LEU A 458 -22.64 17.98 7.98
C LEU A 458 -22.09 18.79 6.80
N ASN A 459 -21.79 20.07 7.00
CA ASN A 459 -21.10 20.89 5.99
C ASN A 459 -19.70 20.34 5.67
N VAL A 460 -18.95 19.90 6.68
CA VAL A 460 -17.65 19.23 6.45
C VAL A 460 -17.84 17.95 5.65
N LEU A 461 -18.77 17.07 6.04
CA LEU A 461 -19.03 15.81 5.33
C LEU A 461 -19.45 16.05 3.88
N LEU A 462 -20.30 17.04 3.64
CA LEU A 462 -20.74 17.42 2.30
C LEU A 462 -19.58 18.00 1.47
N ALA A 463 -18.69 18.79 2.08
CA ALA A 463 -17.54 19.38 1.39
C ALA A 463 -16.55 18.32 0.92
N GLU A 464 -16.29 17.32 1.76
CA GLU A 464 -15.43 16.17 1.43
C GLU A 464 -16.12 15.25 0.42
N GLY A 465 -17.39 14.91 0.63
CA GLY A 465 -18.15 14.00 -0.24
C GLY A 465 -18.38 14.54 -1.65
N LEU A 466 -18.52 15.86 -1.81
CA LEU A 466 -18.63 16.52 -3.12
C LEU A 466 -17.28 16.94 -3.72
N ASN A 467 -16.16 16.65 -3.04
CA ASN A 467 -14.82 17.12 -3.41
C ASN A 467 -14.77 18.65 -3.65
N LEU A 468 -15.57 19.41 -2.88
CA LEU A 468 -15.68 20.86 -2.97
C LEU A 468 -14.56 21.53 -2.16
N GLY A 469 -14.16 20.90 -1.06
CA GLY A 469 -13.18 21.40 -0.10
C GLY A 469 -13.75 22.47 0.85
N LEU A 470 -13.14 22.59 2.03
CA LEU A 470 -13.67 23.39 3.14
C LEU A 470 -13.76 24.90 2.84
N ARG A 471 -12.85 25.44 2.03
CA ARG A 471 -12.85 26.88 1.71
C ARG A 471 -14.06 27.27 0.85
N LYS A 472 -14.33 26.51 -0.21
CA LYS A 472 -15.51 26.73 -1.06
C LYS A 472 -16.80 26.42 -0.30
N MET A 473 -16.79 25.42 0.58
CA MET A 473 -17.94 25.17 1.45
C MET A 473 -18.23 26.34 2.39
N ALA A 474 -17.19 26.97 2.96
CA ALA A 474 -17.35 28.17 3.79
C ALA A 474 -17.94 29.35 3.01
N GLU A 475 -17.67 29.46 1.70
CA GLU A 475 -18.28 30.48 0.83
C GLU A 475 -19.73 30.12 0.44
N ALA A 476 -20.06 28.83 0.38
CA ALA A 476 -21.38 28.33 0.01
C ALA A 476 -22.37 28.25 1.19
N THR A 477 -21.87 28.24 2.42
CA THR A 477 -22.67 28.22 3.65
C THR A 477 -22.76 29.60 4.27
N ASN A 478 -23.85 29.88 4.98
CA ASN A 478 -24.04 31.11 5.76
C ASN A 478 -23.87 30.89 7.27
N THR A 479 -23.42 29.70 7.68
CA THR A 479 -23.37 29.28 9.09
C THR A 479 -21.97 29.24 9.69
N HIS A 480 -20.94 28.94 8.88
CA HIS A 480 -19.58 28.69 9.36
C HIS A 480 -18.52 29.28 8.44
N ASP A 481 -17.47 29.83 9.03
CA ASP A 481 -16.25 30.20 8.31
C ASP A 481 -15.32 29.00 8.08
N TYR A 482 -14.27 29.23 7.28
CA TYR A 482 -13.27 28.19 6.98
C TYR A 482 -12.57 27.64 8.22
N TRP A 483 -12.28 28.47 9.23
CA TRP A 483 -11.53 28.06 10.41
C TRP A 483 -12.37 27.19 11.34
N GLN A 484 -13.67 27.47 11.46
CA GLN A 484 -14.65 26.66 12.16
C GLN A 484 -14.77 25.29 11.50
N LEU A 485 -15.02 25.24 10.19
CA LEU A 485 -15.10 23.97 9.45
C LEU A 485 -13.79 23.18 9.51
N SER A 486 -12.64 23.85 9.36
CA SER A 486 -11.32 23.23 9.48
C SER A 486 -11.08 22.64 10.87
N ARG A 487 -11.56 23.31 11.93
CA ARG A 487 -11.47 22.80 13.31
C ARG A 487 -12.34 21.55 13.49
N LEU A 488 -13.57 21.56 12.99
CA LEU A 488 -14.48 20.40 13.05
C LEU A 488 -13.88 19.21 12.30
N ALA A 489 -13.47 19.41 11.04
CA ALA A 489 -12.78 18.39 10.25
C ALA A 489 -11.54 17.84 10.99
N ARG A 490 -10.71 18.74 11.55
CA ARG A 490 -9.48 18.35 12.24
C ARG A 490 -9.71 17.64 13.58
N TRP A 491 -10.84 17.76 14.25
CA TRP A 491 -11.00 17.14 15.57
C TRP A 491 -12.05 16.03 15.63
N HIS A 492 -13.01 16.02 14.71
CA HIS A 492 -14.14 15.09 14.70
C HIS A 492 -14.13 14.13 13.52
N VAL A 493 -13.60 14.54 12.36
CA VAL A 493 -13.62 13.70 11.16
C VAL A 493 -12.37 12.82 11.11
N GLU A 494 -12.59 11.51 11.13
CA GLU A 494 -11.57 10.45 11.08
C GLU A 494 -12.08 9.32 10.19
N SER A 495 -11.19 8.54 9.58
CA SER A 495 -11.57 7.34 8.82
C SER A 495 -12.43 6.40 9.66
N GLU A 496 -12.04 6.15 10.91
CA GLU A 496 -12.81 5.30 11.83
C GLU A 496 -14.22 5.83 12.12
N ALA A 497 -14.39 7.16 12.20
CA ALA A 497 -15.71 7.77 12.37
C ALA A 497 -16.56 7.66 11.10
N MET A 498 -15.95 7.84 9.93
CA MET A 498 -16.62 7.62 8.64
C MET A 498 -17.07 6.18 8.47
N ASP A 499 -16.21 5.22 8.85
CA ASP A 499 -16.49 3.79 8.74
C ASP A 499 -17.66 3.37 9.64
N GLN A 500 -17.71 3.91 10.86
CA GLN A 500 -18.81 3.69 11.80
C GLN A 500 -20.11 4.34 11.32
N ALA A 501 -20.05 5.60 10.89
CA ALA A 501 -21.21 6.31 10.33
C ALA A 501 -21.77 5.57 9.11
N LEU A 502 -20.90 5.09 8.22
CA LEU A 502 -21.28 4.30 7.06
C LEU A 502 -21.95 2.98 7.47
N ALA A 503 -21.40 2.27 8.45
CA ALA A 503 -22.00 1.04 8.97
C ALA A 503 -23.41 1.28 9.56
N ILE A 504 -23.63 2.39 10.26
CA ILE A 504 -24.95 2.79 10.78
C ILE A 504 -25.94 2.97 9.63
N VAL A 505 -25.55 3.70 8.58
CA VAL A 505 -26.40 3.96 7.40
C VAL A 505 -26.69 2.67 6.63
N VAL A 506 -25.69 1.82 6.40
CA VAL A 506 -25.85 0.53 5.70
C VAL A 506 -26.76 -0.41 6.49
N ALA A 507 -26.60 -0.49 7.81
CA ALA A 507 -27.46 -1.30 8.66
C ALA A 507 -28.92 -0.81 8.68
N ALA A 508 -29.14 0.49 8.52
CA ALA A 508 -30.48 1.06 8.37
C ALA A 508 -31.09 0.73 7.00
N GLN A 509 -30.33 0.89 5.91
CA GLN A 509 -30.75 0.51 4.56
C GLN A 509 -31.14 -0.98 4.48
N ALA A 510 -30.36 -1.87 5.11
CA ALA A 510 -30.64 -3.30 5.14
C ALA A 510 -31.99 -3.65 5.80
N LYS A 511 -32.54 -2.77 6.64
CA LYS A 511 -33.85 -2.96 7.29
C LYS A 511 -35.03 -2.47 6.44
N LEU A 512 -34.79 -1.70 5.38
CA LEU A 512 -35.85 -1.23 4.50
C LEU A 512 -36.46 -2.39 3.70
N PRO A 513 -37.79 -2.45 3.49
CA PRO A 513 -38.41 -3.53 2.74
C PRO A 513 -37.85 -3.70 1.32
N MET A 514 -37.42 -2.60 0.69
CA MET A 514 -36.89 -2.61 -0.68
C MET A 514 -35.56 -3.36 -0.81
N SER A 515 -34.70 -3.33 0.21
CA SER A 515 -33.36 -3.93 0.14
C SER A 515 -33.39 -5.44 -0.08
N ARG A 516 -34.44 -6.10 0.44
CA ARG A 516 -34.67 -7.55 0.31
C ARG A 516 -34.94 -8.01 -1.12
N PHE A 517 -35.35 -7.11 -2.02
CA PHE A 517 -35.53 -7.45 -3.43
C PHE A 517 -34.21 -7.53 -4.19
N TRP A 518 -33.15 -6.91 -3.67
CA TRP A 518 -31.83 -6.91 -4.31
C TRP A 518 -30.96 -8.07 -3.86
N GLY A 519 -30.95 -8.37 -2.56
CA GLY A 519 -30.09 -9.41 -2.00
C GLY A 519 -30.27 -9.63 -0.51
N MET A 520 -29.48 -10.56 0.03
CA MET A 520 -29.58 -10.98 1.43
C MET A 520 -28.63 -10.21 2.37
N GLY A 521 -27.74 -9.38 1.82
CA GLY A 521 -26.71 -8.66 2.56
C GLY A 521 -25.47 -9.50 2.88
N THR A 522 -25.37 -10.71 2.31
CA THR A 522 -24.36 -11.73 2.68
C THR A 522 -23.34 -12.00 1.57
N THR A 523 -23.45 -11.30 0.44
CA THR A 523 -22.44 -11.36 -0.62
C THR A 523 -22.07 -9.94 -1.04
N ALA A 524 -20.86 -9.76 -1.56
CA ALA A 524 -20.39 -8.47 -2.04
C ALA A 524 -19.53 -8.61 -3.29
N SER A 525 -19.48 -7.52 -4.04
CA SER A 525 -18.55 -7.31 -5.14
C SER A 525 -17.63 -6.16 -4.78
N SER A 526 -16.39 -6.22 -5.26
CA SER A 526 -15.41 -5.14 -5.10
C SER A 526 -14.68 -4.88 -6.41
N ASP A 527 -14.60 -3.60 -6.79
CA ASP A 527 -13.99 -3.18 -8.05
C ASP A 527 -13.25 -1.85 -7.90
N GLY A 528 -12.19 -1.69 -8.70
CA GLY A 528 -11.32 -0.53 -8.71
C GLY A 528 -11.67 0.42 -9.85
N GLN A 529 -12.24 1.57 -9.52
CA GLN A 529 -12.49 2.64 -10.48
C GLN A 529 -11.29 3.59 -10.57
N PHE A 530 -10.77 3.82 -11.78
CA PHE A 530 -9.64 4.72 -12.01
C PHE A 530 -10.11 6.18 -12.18
N PHE A 531 -9.53 7.08 -11.42
CA PHE A 531 -9.76 8.52 -11.49
C PHE A 531 -8.49 9.24 -11.96
N PRO A 532 -8.54 9.98 -13.09
CA PRO A 532 -7.40 10.74 -13.58
C PRO A 532 -7.10 11.92 -12.64
N SER A 533 -5.81 12.22 -12.46
CA SER A 533 -5.35 13.34 -11.64
C SER A 533 -4.73 14.43 -12.53
N ALA A 534 -5.05 15.69 -12.24
CA ALA A 534 -4.66 16.83 -13.08
C ALA A 534 -3.15 17.18 -13.00
N ARG A 535 -2.36 16.55 -12.11
CA ARG A 535 -0.93 16.84 -11.92
C ARG A 535 -0.14 15.58 -11.54
N GLN A 536 1.12 15.50 -11.98
CA GLN A 536 2.12 14.58 -11.40
C GLN A 536 2.52 15.08 -10.00
N GLY A 537 1.71 14.79 -8.98
CA GLY A 537 1.98 15.23 -7.61
C GLY A 537 1.48 14.26 -6.55
N GLU A 538 2.33 13.99 -5.57
CA GLU A 538 2.12 13.26 -4.30
C GLU A 538 1.88 11.74 -4.38
N ALA A 539 2.37 11.04 -3.35
CA ALA A 539 2.90 9.68 -3.32
C ALA A 539 2.05 8.51 -3.87
N MET A 540 0.81 8.77 -4.31
CA MET A 540 -0.19 7.81 -4.83
C MET A 540 -0.44 7.94 -6.34
N ASN A 541 -0.06 9.07 -6.94
CA ASN A 541 -0.28 9.34 -8.37
C ASN A 541 0.80 8.65 -9.21
N MET A 542 0.49 7.43 -9.62
CA MET A 542 1.36 6.63 -10.47
C MET A 542 0.71 6.38 -11.83
N VAL A 543 1.49 6.49 -12.89
CA VAL A 543 1.05 6.10 -14.23
C VAL A 543 0.89 4.58 -14.26
N ASN A 544 -0.33 4.11 -14.52
CA ASN A 544 -0.59 2.72 -14.84
C ASN A 544 -0.86 2.60 -16.34
N ALA A 545 0.04 1.90 -17.05
CA ALA A 545 -0.05 1.68 -18.49
C ALA A 545 -1.38 1.04 -18.96
N LYS A 546 -2.12 0.35 -18.07
CA LYS A 546 -3.47 -0.17 -18.37
C LYS A 546 -4.49 0.96 -18.63
N TYR A 547 -4.35 2.10 -17.98
CA TYR A 547 -5.30 3.23 -18.03
C TYR A 547 -4.74 4.43 -18.82
N GLY A 548 -3.61 4.26 -19.51
CA GLY A 548 -2.95 5.31 -20.30
C GLY A 548 -1.74 5.94 -19.60
N ASN A 549 -1.36 7.12 -20.07
CA ASN A 549 -0.16 7.85 -19.60
C ASN A 549 -0.47 8.92 -18.55
N GLU A 550 -1.75 9.14 -18.24
CA GLU A 550 -2.18 10.09 -17.24
C GLU A 550 -2.02 9.49 -15.83
N PRO A 551 -1.39 10.22 -14.88
CA PRO A 551 -1.33 9.77 -13.51
C PRO A 551 -2.74 9.79 -12.91
N GLY A 552 -3.05 8.81 -12.07
CA GLY A 552 -4.32 8.76 -11.36
C GLY A 552 -4.28 7.80 -10.18
N LEU A 553 -5.42 7.71 -9.51
CA LEU A 553 -5.64 6.83 -8.37
C LEU A 553 -6.78 5.86 -8.67
N LYS A 554 -6.83 4.74 -7.96
CA LYS A 554 -7.99 3.84 -7.99
C LYS A 554 -8.77 3.99 -6.70
N ALA A 555 -10.07 4.28 -6.81
CA ALA A 555 -10.99 4.09 -5.70
C ALA A 555 -11.49 2.64 -5.76
N TYR A 556 -11.15 1.87 -4.74
CA TYR A 556 -11.55 0.47 -4.60
C TYR A 556 -12.76 0.39 -3.68
N THR A 557 -13.93 0.14 -4.27
CA THR A 557 -15.21 0.19 -3.56
C THR A 557 -15.78 -1.21 -3.41
N HIS A 558 -16.27 -1.52 -2.20
CA HIS A 558 -17.00 -2.75 -1.90
C HIS A 558 -18.48 -2.43 -1.77
N VAL A 559 -19.30 -3.18 -2.50
CA VAL A 559 -20.75 -3.03 -2.54
C VAL A 559 -21.37 -4.38 -2.25
N ASN A 560 -22.26 -4.44 -1.26
CA ASN A 560 -22.99 -5.67 -0.97
C ASN A 560 -24.09 -5.93 -2.02
N ASP A 561 -24.66 -7.13 -2.02
CA ASP A 561 -25.78 -7.53 -2.89
C ASP A 561 -27.10 -6.76 -2.62
N GLN A 562 -27.12 -5.84 -1.65
CA GLN A 562 -28.21 -4.87 -1.42
C GLN A 562 -27.88 -3.48 -1.98
N PHE A 563 -26.87 -3.38 -2.86
CA PHE A 563 -26.38 -2.13 -3.46
C PHE A 563 -25.89 -1.08 -2.45
N ALA A 564 -25.53 -1.50 -1.23
CA ALA A 564 -24.97 -0.60 -0.22
C ALA A 564 -23.43 -0.62 -0.30
N PRO A 565 -22.78 0.52 -0.63
CA PRO A 565 -21.33 0.62 -0.51
C PRO A 565 -20.97 0.64 0.98
N PHE A 566 -20.11 -0.27 1.43
CA PHE A 566 -19.73 -0.37 2.85
C PHE A 566 -18.25 -0.14 3.11
N ALA A 567 -17.42 -0.12 2.07
CA ALA A 567 -16.01 0.23 2.18
C ALA A 567 -15.53 0.90 0.89
N SER A 568 -14.72 1.94 1.02
CA SER A 568 -14.06 2.58 -0.11
C SER A 568 -12.63 2.97 0.28
N GLN A 569 -11.66 2.55 -0.52
CA GLN A 569 -10.24 2.79 -0.25
C GLN A 569 -9.54 3.33 -1.49
N THR A 570 -8.70 4.34 -1.29
CA THR A 570 -7.84 4.83 -2.36
C THR A 570 -6.56 4.00 -2.42
N ILE A 571 -6.33 3.31 -3.53
CA ILE A 571 -5.13 2.51 -3.77
C ILE A 571 -4.33 3.09 -4.94
N PRO A 572 -2.99 2.95 -4.96
CA PRO A 572 -2.20 3.46 -6.07
C PRO A 572 -2.56 2.68 -7.35
N ALA A 573 -2.65 3.39 -8.48
CA ALA A 573 -3.17 2.80 -9.71
C ALA A 573 -2.40 1.54 -10.17
N THR A 574 -1.12 1.42 -9.82
CA THR A 574 -0.24 0.31 -10.23
C THR A 574 -0.28 -0.92 -9.32
N VAL A 575 -0.94 -0.83 -8.16
CA VAL A 575 -1.00 -1.96 -7.21
C VAL A 575 -2.14 -2.91 -7.60
N SER A 576 -1.96 -4.19 -7.29
CA SER A 576 -3.03 -5.18 -7.41
C SER A 576 -4.16 -4.86 -6.42
N GLU A 577 -5.41 -5.04 -6.83
CA GLU A 577 -6.58 -4.87 -5.96
C GLU A 577 -6.75 -6.04 -4.99
N ALA A 578 -6.23 -7.23 -5.35
CA ALA A 578 -6.44 -8.46 -4.59
C ALA A 578 -6.08 -8.39 -3.08
N PRO A 579 -4.99 -7.72 -2.65
CA PRO A 579 -4.68 -7.58 -1.23
C PRO A 579 -5.73 -6.79 -0.45
N TYR A 580 -6.43 -5.86 -1.10
CA TYR A 580 -7.35 -4.92 -0.46
C TYR A 580 -8.78 -5.45 -0.32
N ILE A 581 -9.09 -6.62 -0.89
CA ILE A 581 -10.41 -7.27 -0.76
C ILE A 581 -10.74 -7.51 0.72
N LEU A 582 -9.78 -8.08 1.45
CA LEU A 582 -9.97 -8.40 2.86
C LEU A 582 -10.01 -7.14 3.74
N ASP A 583 -9.26 -6.10 3.35
CA ASP A 583 -9.26 -4.83 4.08
C ASP A 583 -10.66 -4.19 4.08
N GLY A 584 -11.36 -4.21 2.94
CA GLY A 584 -12.73 -3.70 2.84
C GLY A 584 -13.74 -4.48 3.70
N LEU A 585 -13.65 -5.81 3.73
CA LEU A 585 -14.51 -6.66 4.57
C LEU A 585 -14.27 -6.45 6.07
N LEU A 586 -13.04 -6.13 6.48
CA LEU A 586 -12.69 -5.97 7.89
C LEU A 586 -12.87 -4.53 8.41
N MET A 587 -13.10 -3.57 7.52
CA MET A 587 -13.13 -2.12 7.77
C MET A 587 -14.22 -1.72 8.78
N ASN A 588 -15.43 -2.28 8.65
CA ASN A 588 -16.53 -2.00 9.57
C ASN A 588 -17.44 -3.23 9.77
N GLU A 589 -18.47 -3.07 10.59
CA GLU A 589 -19.40 -4.16 10.93
C GLU A 589 -20.21 -4.64 9.72
N ALA A 590 -20.59 -3.74 8.81
CA ALA A 590 -21.33 -4.09 7.60
C ALA A 590 -20.50 -5.02 6.69
N GLY A 591 -19.21 -4.74 6.52
CA GLY A 591 -18.30 -5.61 5.76
C GLY A 591 -18.09 -6.98 6.40
N ARG A 592 -18.11 -7.08 7.75
CA ARG A 592 -17.94 -8.36 8.47
C ARG A 592 -19.16 -9.27 8.45
N GLN A 593 -20.32 -8.73 8.07
CA GLN A 593 -21.56 -9.50 7.93
C GLN A 593 -21.64 -10.20 6.57
N VAL A 594 -20.93 -9.68 5.57
CA VAL A 594 -20.65 -10.33 4.28
C VAL A 594 -19.64 -11.46 4.50
#